data_AF-A0ABD5CG41-F1
#
_entry.id   AF-A0ABD5CG41-F1
#
_cell.length_a   1.000
_cell.length_b   1.000
_cell.length_c   1.000
_cell.angle_alpha   90.00
_cell.angle_beta   90.00
_cell.angle_gamma   90.00
#
_symmetry.space_group_name_H-M   'P 1'
#
loop_
_entity.id
_entity.type
_entity.pdbx_description
1 polymer ?
#
loop_
_entity_poly.entity_id
_entity_poly.type
_entity_poly.pdbx_seq_one_letter_code
_entity_poly.pdbx_strand_id
1 'polypeptide(L)' 'MADNEPTKPDYLLFDEMKEVSATVRRTRSAQGKKNPEDVPFGTPEWIEVSTDLMRDMCVAMGGDPDAWPALPNIE' A
#
# COMPACT_ATOMS: atom_id res chain seq x y z
N MET A 1 -15.39 6.06 33.24
CA MET A 1 -14.25 5.92 32.31
C MET A 1 -14.83 5.21 31.11
N ALA A 2 -15.03 5.93 30.01
CA ALA A 2 -15.64 5.34 28.83
C ALA A 2 -14.59 4.47 28.13
N ASP A 3 -14.90 3.19 27.96
CA ASP A 3 -14.11 2.24 27.22
C ASP A 3 -13.93 2.76 25.78
N ASN A 4 -12.70 3.13 25.44
CA ASN A 4 -12.30 3.49 24.08
C ASN A 4 -12.07 2.20 23.28
N GLU A 5 -13.09 1.36 23.19
CA GLU A 5 -13.08 0.21 22.30
C GLU A 5 -13.32 0.74 20.88
N PRO A 6 -12.38 0.55 19.93
CA PRO A 6 -12.55 1.07 18.58
C PRO A 6 -13.86 0.53 18.02
N THR A 7 -14.77 1.44 17.70
CA THR A 7 -16.09 1.04 17.20
C THR A 7 -15.91 0.21 15.93
N LYS A 8 -16.70 -0.86 15.83
CA LYS A 8 -16.79 -1.86 14.75
C LYS A 8 -16.58 -1.39 13.29
N PRO A 9 -16.90 -0.14 12.86
CA PRO A 9 -16.60 0.34 11.50
C PRO A 9 -15.12 0.34 11.12
N ASP A 10 -14.21 0.56 12.07
CA ASP A 10 -12.77 0.64 11.77
C ASP A 10 -12.20 -0.72 11.33
N TYR A 11 -12.77 -1.82 11.81
CA TYR A 11 -12.40 -3.17 11.39
C TYR A 11 -12.87 -3.49 9.96
N LEU A 12 -14.03 -2.97 9.54
CA LEU A 12 -14.56 -3.21 8.19
C LEU A 12 -13.69 -2.54 7.14
N LEU A 13 -13.30 -1.28 7.37
CA LEU A 13 -12.39 -0.57 6.47
C LEU A 13 -11.00 -1.22 6.43
N PHE A 14 -10.54 -1.78 7.56
CA PHE A 14 -9.28 -2.51 7.62
C PHE A 14 -9.32 -3.80 6.79
N ASP A 15 -10.39 -4.58 6.88
CA ASP A 15 -10.55 -5.80 6.10
C ASP A 15 -10.72 -5.49 4.59
N GLU A 16 -11.49 -4.44 4.25
CA GLU A 16 -11.58 -3.95 2.87
C GLU A 16 -10.20 -3.56 2.32
N MET A 17 -9.40 -2.84 3.10
CA MET A 17 -8.05 -2.45 2.69
C MET A 17 -7.12 -3.66 2.49
N LYS A 18 -7.27 -4.71 3.30
CA LYS A 18 -6.54 -5.97 3.11
C LYS A 18 -6.91 -6.66 1.80
N GLU A 19 -8.20 -6.71 1.46
CA GLU A 19 -8.67 -7.31 0.21
C GLU A 19 -8.23 -6.50 -1.02
N VAL A 20 -8.28 -5.17 -0.95
CA VAL A 20 -7.72 -4.29 -1.98
C VAL A 20 -6.23 -4.55 -2.15
N SER A 21 -5.46 -4.60 -1.04
CA SER A 21 -4.02 -4.90 -1.09
C SER A 21 -3.72 -6.25 -1.73
N ALA A 22 -4.45 -7.30 -1.34
CA ALA A 22 -4.29 -8.63 -1.94
C ALA A 22 -4.61 -8.63 -3.44
N THR A 23 -5.59 -7.85 -3.87
CA THR A 23 -5.98 -7.72 -5.28
C THR A 23 -4.91 -6.99 -6.11
N VAL A 24 -4.38 -5.89 -5.58
CA VAL A 24 -3.29 -5.13 -6.23
C VAL A 24 -2.05 -6.00 -6.38
N ARG A 25 -1.63 -6.71 -5.32
CA ARG A 25 -0.47 -7.62 -5.35
C ARG A 25 -0.61 -8.72 -6.39
N ARG A 26 -1.79 -9.35 -6.47
CA ARG A 26 -2.10 -10.37 -7.50
C ARG A 26 -2.04 -9.79 -8.92
N THR A 27 -2.59 -8.59 -9.11
CA THR A 27 -2.54 -7.89 -10.40
C THR A 27 -1.10 -7.58 -10.82
N ARG A 28 -0.27 -7.09 -9.90
CA ARG A 28 1.16 -6.85 -10.14
C ARG A 28 1.88 -8.12 -10.58
N SER A 29 1.68 -9.22 -9.86
CA SER A 29 2.27 -10.52 -10.24
C SER A 29 1.80 -10.99 -11.61
N ALA A 30 0.52 -10.82 -11.94
CA ALA A 30 -0.02 -11.16 -13.27
C ALA A 30 0.59 -10.31 -14.40
N GLN A 31 1.06 -9.10 -14.09
CA GLN A 31 1.79 -8.23 -15.01
C GLN A 31 3.30 -8.52 -15.05
N GLY A 32 3.79 -9.52 -14.30
CA GLY A 32 5.21 -9.83 -14.17
C GLY A 32 5.99 -8.84 -13.28
N LYS A 33 5.31 -7.98 -12.52
CA LYS A 33 5.93 -7.07 -11.55
C LYS A 33 6.16 -7.79 -10.23
N LYS A 34 7.29 -7.48 -9.56
CA LYS A 34 7.59 -7.96 -8.21
C LYS A 34 6.75 -7.23 -7.15
N ASN A 35 6.50 -7.90 -6.04
CA ASN A 35 6.01 -7.31 -4.79
C ASN A 35 7.16 -7.25 -3.76
N PRO A 36 7.01 -6.45 -2.67
CA PRO A 36 8.08 -6.28 -1.69
C PRO A 36 8.57 -7.58 -1.04
N GLU A 37 7.72 -8.60 -0.93
CA GLU A 37 8.02 -9.95 -0.43
C GLU A 37 8.90 -10.78 -1.38
N ASP A 38 9.00 -10.38 -2.65
CA ASP A 38 9.80 -11.08 -3.66
C ASP A 38 11.27 -10.60 -3.69
N VAL A 39 11.63 -9.61 -2.88
CA VAL A 39 12.96 -8.98 -2.85
C VAL A 39 13.49 -8.84 -1.42
N PRO A 40 14.81 -8.85 -1.21
CA PRO A 40 15.36 -8.75 0.14
C PRO A 40 15.03 -7.42 0.81
N PHE A 41 14.44 -7.49 2.00
CA PHE A 41 14.07 -6.32 2.80
C PHE A 41 15.25 -5.35 3.02
N GLY A 42 14.98 -4.05 2.91
CA GLY A 42 15.97 -3.00 3.16
C GLY A 42 16.95 -2.73 2.00
N THR A 43 16.84 -3.44 0.88
CA THR A 43 17.60 -3.14 -0.33
C THR A 43 17.01 -1.95 -1.10
N PRO A 44 17.79 -1.28 -1.98
CA PRO A 44 17.24 -0.26 -2.87
C PRO A 44 16.09 -0.78 -3.73
N GLU A 45 16.20 -2.02 -4.24
CA GLU A 45 15.13 -2.66 -5.02
C GLU A 45 13.85 -2.84 -4.19
N TRP A 46 13.97 -3.19 -2.90
CA TRP A 46 12.82 -3.26 -2.00
C TRP A 46 12.13 -1.91 -1.81
N ILE A 47 12.88 -0.82 -1.72
CA ILE A 47 12.33 0.54 -1.61
C ILE A 47 11.59 0.92 -2.90
N GLU A 48 12.19 0.67 -4.06
CA GLU A 48 11.58 0.95 -5.37
C GLU A 48 10.27 0.17 -5.53
N VAL A 49 10.30 -1.15 -5.32
CA VAL A 49 9.12 -2.01 -5.44
C VAL A 49 8.02 -1.63 -4.44
N SER A 50 8.39 -1.22 -3.22
CA SER A 50 7.44 -0.73 -2.22
C SER A 50 6.81 0.60 -2.62
N THR A 51 7.60 1.50 -3.21
CA THR A 51 7.11 2.80 -3.70
C THR A 51 6.12 2.59 -4.84
N ASP A 52 6.43 1.71 -5.79
CA ASP A 52 5.53 1.35 -6.87
C ASP A 52 4.24 0.70 -6.37
N LEU A 53 4.32 -0.19 -5.39
CA LEU A 53 3.13 -0.79 -4.77
C LEU A 53 2.25 0.29 -4.12
N MET A 54 2.83 1.26 -3.42
CA MET A 54 2.06 2.35 -2.79
C MET A 54 1.39 3.25 -3.84
N ARG A 55 2.03 3.50 -4.99
CA ARG A 55 1.41 4.19 -6.12
C ARG A 55 0.22 3.40 -6.68
N ASP A 56 0.38 2.09 -6.90
CA ASP A 56 -0.72 1.23 -7.37
C ASP A 56 -1.89 1.20 -6.37
N MET A 57 -1.61 1.15 -5.07
CA MET A 57 -2.63 1.23 -4.02
C MET A 57 -3.37 2.57 -4.01
N CYS A 58 -2.65 3.69 -4.21
CA CYS A 58 -3.25 5.02 -4.34
C CYS A 58 -4.26 5.06 -5.50
N VAL A 59 -3.86 4.56 -6.67
CA VAL A 59 -4.75 4.45 -7.85
C VAL A 59 -5.94 3.55 -7.56
N ALA A 60 -5.73 2.39 -6.92
CA ALA A 60 -6.82 1.45 -6.61
C ALA A 60 -7.88 2.04 -5.65
N MET A 61 -7.48 2.96 -4.77
CA MET A 61 -8.38 3.70 -3.89
C MET A 61 -9.00 4.94 -4.55
N GLY A 62 -8.74 5.18 -5.85
CA GLY A 62 -9.27 6.32 -6.61
C GLY A 62 -8.49 7.63 -6.41
N GLY A 63 -7.29 7.56 -5.81
CA GLY A 63 -6.39 8.69 -5.69
C GLY A 63 -5.56 8.93 -6.95
N ASP A 64 -4.91 10.10 -6.99
CA ASP A 64 -3.92 10.45 -8.00
C ASP A 64 -2.51 10.34 -7.39
N PRO A 65 -1.68 9.36 -7.80
CA PRO A 65 -0.34 9.16 -7.25
C PRO A 65 0.63 10.30 -7.59
N ASP A 66 0.31 11.15 -8.57
CA ASP A 66 1.13 12.31 -8.96
C ASP A 66 0.62 13.62 -8.36
N ALA A 67 -0.54 13.62 -7.70
CA ALA A 67 -1.04 14.75 -6.93
C ALA A 67 -0.35 14.92 -5.57
N TRP A 68 0.45 13.94 -5.13
CA TRP A 68 1.21 14.04 -3.89
C TRP A 68 2.41 14.98 -4.09
N PRO A 69 2.57 16.07 -3.31
CA PRO A 69 3.77 16.89 -3.40
C PRO A 69 4.96 16.00 -3.05
N ALA A 70 5.95 15.90 -3.95
CA ALA A 70 7.16 15.12 -3.73
C ALA A 70 7.60 15.28 -2.27
N LEU A 71 7.61 14.17 -1.52
CA LEU A 71 8.03 14.21 -0.12
C LEU A 71 9.40 14.89 -0.09
N PRO A 72 9.60 15.93 0.73
CA PRO A 72 10.91 16.55 0.83
C PRO A 72 11.93 15.47 1.18
N ASN A 73 13.07 15.46 0.47
CA ASN A 73 14.18 14.56 0.75
C ASN A 73 14.45 14.61 2.26
N ILE A 74 14.14 13.53 2.97
CA ILE A 74 14.59 13.35 4.34
C ILE A 74 16.03 12.85 4.19
N GLU A 75 16.97 13.80 4.23
CA GLU A 75 18.42 13.56 4.33
C GLU A 75 18.79 12.85 5.64
#